data_AF-A0A8D7B288-F1
#
_entry.id   AF-A0A8D7B288-F1
#
_cell.length_a   1.000
_cell.length_b   1.000
_cell.length_c   1.000
_cell.angle_alpha   90.00
_cell.angle_beta   90.00
_cell.angle_gamma   90.00
#
_symmetry.space_group_name_H-M   'P 1'
#
loop_
_entity.id
_entity.type
_entity.pdbx_description
1 polymer ?
#
loop_
_entity_poly.entity_id
_entity_poly.type
_entity_poly.pdbx_seq_one_letter_code
_entity_poly.pdbx_strand_id
1 'polypeptide(L)' 'VGIKEIQPWTARLLPSRQFGYIVLTTSAGITDHVEARRKNVGGKVLGFFY' A
#
# COMPACT_ATOMS: atom_id res chain seq x y z
N VAL A 1 -6.98 4.38 -4.93
CA VAL A 1 -6.89 3.10 -4.20
C VAL A 1 -7.51 3.28 -2.84
N GLY A 2 -8.75 2.80 -2.69
CA GLY A 2 -9.41 2.73 -1.39
C GLY A 2 -8.73 1.68 -0.50
N ILE A 3 -8.91 1.77 0.81
CA ILE A 3 -8.27 0.85 1.78
C ILE A 3 -8.57 -0.62 1.48
N LYS A 4 -9.79 -0.92 1.01
CA LYS A 4 -10.20 -2.26 0.60
C LYS A 4 -9.46 -2.77 -0.65
N GLU A 5 -8.96 -1.88 -1.49
CA GLU A 5 -8.24 -2.24 -2.72
C GLU A 5 -6.75 -2.51 -2.45
N ILE A 6 -6.18 -1.99 -1.35
CA ILE A 6 -4.77 -2.18 -1.00
C ILE A 6 -4.40 -3.67 -0.92
N GLN A 7 -5.30 -4.52 -0.43
CA GLN A 7 -5.03 -5.95 -0.26
C GLN A 7 -4.96 -6.71 -1.62
N PRO A 8 -5.91 -6.51 -2.55
CA PRO A 8 -5.75 -6.97 -3.93
C PRO A 8 -4.46 -6.49 -4.61
N TRP A 9 -4.06 -5.25 -4.39
CA TRP A 9 -2.82 -4.70 -4.97
C TRP A 9 -1.56 -5.36 -4.39
N THR A 10 -1.52 -5.60 -3.08
CA THR A 10 -0.40 -6.33 -2.44
C THR A 10 -0.29 -7.75 -2.93
N ALA A 11 -1.41 -8.45 -3.08
CA ALA A 11 -1.41 -9.82 -3.61
C ALA A 11 -0.96 -9.91 -5.08
N ARG A 12 -1.09 -8.83 -5.86
CA ARG A 12 -0.69 -8.79 -7.28
C ARG A 12 0.75 -8.32 -7.49
N LEU A 13 1.23 -7.40 -6.65
CA LEU A 13 2.51 -6.72 -6.87
C LEU A 13 3.65 -7.27 -6.02
N LEU A 14 3.36 -7.81 -4.83
CA LEU A 14 4.40 -8.31 -3.93
C LEU A 14 4.61 -9.82 -4.11
N PRO A 15 5.86 -10.30 -4.10
CA PRO A 15 6.18 -11.72 -4.25
C PRO A 15 5.70 -12.55 -3.04
N SER A 16 5.54 -11.94 -1.86
CA SER A 16 4.94 -12.59 -0.70
C SER A 16 4.22 -11.57 0.18
N ARG A 17 3.37 -12.05 1.10
CA ARG A 17 2.70 -11.19 2.09
C ARG A 17 3.63 -10.68 3.19
N GLN A 18 4.80 -11.29 3.34
CA GLN A 18 5.77 -11.00 4.39
C GLN A 18 6.92 -10.13 3.89
N PHE A 19 6.97 -9.83 2.58
CA PHE A 19 8.11 -9.17 1.95
C PHE A 19 7.69 -8.16 0.88
N GLY A 20 8.44 -7.06 0.82
CA GLY A 20 8.21 -5.94 -0.09
C GLY A 20 7.17 -4.94 0.42
N TYR A 21 7.22 -3.74 -0.16
CA TYR A 21 6.34 -2.64 0.19
C TYR A 21 5.76 -1.97 -1.06
N ILE A 22 4.47 -1.68 -0.99
CA ILE A 22 3.82 -0.75 -1.92
C ILE A 22 3.81 0.63 -1.26
N VAL A 23 4.31 1.63 -1.99
CA VAL A 23 4.33 3.04 -1.59
C VAL A 23 3.10 3.75 -2.15
N LEU A 24 2.40 4.48 -1.29
CA LEU A 24 1.16 5.19 -1.59
C LEU A 24 1.31 6.68 -1.23
N THR A 25 0.78 7.56 -2.07
CA THR A 25 0.46 8.93 -1.69
C THR A 25 -0.89 8.95 -0.99
N THR A 26 -0.90 9.24 0.30
CA THR A 26 -2.11 9.41 1.10
C THR A 26 -2.29 10.88 1.48
N SER A 27 -3.46 11.24 2.01
CA SER A 27 -3.70 12.59 2.53
C SER A 27 -2.78 12.98 3.71
N ALA A 28 -2.21 11.99 4.40
CA ALA A 28 -1.27 12.18 5.49
C ALA A 28 0.21 12.21 5.03
N GLY A 29 0.46 12.18 3.71
CA GLY A 29 1.80 12.12 3.11
C GLY A 29 2.09 10.80 2.39
N ILE A 30 3.34 10.62 1.97
CA ILE A 30 3.83 9.38 1.35
C ILE A 30 4.05 8.35 2.46
N THR A 31 3.44 7.19 2.31
CA THR A 31 3.48 6.10 3.31
C THR A 31 3.37 4.76 2.60
N ASP A 32 3.77 3.69 3.26
CA ASP A 32 3.60 2.35 2.74
C ASP A 32 2.19 1.80 3.01
N HIS A 33 1.84 0.72 2.32
CA HIS A 33 0.55 0.06 2.44
C HIS A 33 0.21 -0.52 3.83
N VAL A 34 1.21 -0.85 4.66
CA VAL A 34 1.00 -1.34 6.03
C VAL A 34 0.56 -0.19 6.92
N GLU A 35 1.28 0.92 6.85
CA GLU A 35 0.96 2.12 7.62
C GLU A 35 -0.33 2.79 7.12
N ALA A 36 -0.58 2.83 5.81
CA ALA A 36 -1.83 3.30 5.24
C ALA A 36 -3.04 2.50 5.76
N ARG A 37 -2.90 1.18 5.87
CA ARG A 37 -3.94 0.30 6.44
C ARG A 37 -4.11 0.52 7.95
N ARG A 38 -3.02 0.72 8.70
CA ARG A 38 -3.07 0.99 10.15
C ARG A 38 -3.77 2.32 10.45
N LYS A 39 -3.50 3.35 9.64
CA LYS A 39 -4.12 4.69 9.76
C LYS A 39 -5.50 4.77 9.11
N ASN A 40 -5.96 3.67 8.49
CA ASN A 40 -7.21 3.61 7.74
C ASN A 40 -7.33 4.75 6.72
N VAL A 41 -6.25 4.99 5.97
CA VAL A 41 -6.16 6.00 4.91
C VAL A 41 -5.91 5.33 3.55
N GLY A 42 -6.63 5.82 2.53
CA GLY A 42 -6.41 5.42 1.15
C GLY A 42 -5.47 6.39 0.43
N GLY A 43 -5.19 6.08 -0.83
CA GLY A 43 -4.25 6.89 -1.61
C GLY A 43 -4.15 6.51 -3.08
N LYS A 44 -3.10 7.00 -3.73
CA LYS A 44 -2.67 6.56 -5.06
C LYS A 44 -1.34 5.83 -4.96
N VAL A 45 -1.18 4.75 -5.71
CA VAL A 45 0.09 3.99 -5.76
C VAL A 45 1.14 4.83 -6.47
N LEU A 46 2.31 4.98 -5.85
CA LEU A 46 3.49 5.56 -6.48
C LEU A 46 4.36 4.47 -7.13
N GLY A 47 4.50 3.34 -6.45
CA GLY A 47 5.35 2.24 -6.87
C GLY A 47 5.44 1.16 -5.80
N PHE A 48 6.29 0.19 -6.04
CA PHE A 48 6.57 -0.90 -5.10
C PHE A 48 8.04 -1.29 -5.21
N PHE A 49 8.57 -1.86 -4.13
CA PHE A 49 9.91 -2.44 -4.09
C PHE A 49 9.89 -3.69 -3.22
N TYR A 50 10.84 -4.59 -3.47
CA TYR A 50 11.10 -5.80 -2.72
C TYR A 50 12.60 -6.01 -2.64
#